data_AF-V7C3W3-F1
#
_entry.id   AF-V7C3W3-F1
#
_cell.length_a   1.000
_cell.length_b   1.000
_cell.length_c   1.000
_cell.angle_alpha   90.00
_cell.angle_beta   90.00
_cell.angle_gamma   90.00
#
_symmetry.space_group_name_H-M   'P 1'
#
loop_
_entity.id
_entity.type
_entity.pdbx_description
1 polymer ?
#
loop_
_entity_poly.entity_id
_entity_poly.type
_entity_poly.pdbx_seq_one_letter_code
_entity_poly.pdbx_strand_id
1 'polypeptide(L)' 'MRTVKNILGLPLLTLLFMAISHLAHAQDFPLSPALSPTSDGTAIDQGIAYILMVVALGITYMIH' A
#
# COMPACT_ATOMS: atom_id res chain seq x y z
N MET A 1 -35.82 42.35 -17.24
CA MET A 1 -34.35 42.21 -17.18
C MET A 1 -33.83 41.06 -16.31
N ARG A 2 -34.55 40.57 -15.30
CA ARG A 2 -34.08 39.44 -14.46
C ARG A 2 -34.05 38.11 -15.23
N THR A 3 -35.07 37.78 -16.01
CA THR A 3 -35.18 36.51 -16.74
C THR A 3 -34.12 36.34 -17.85
N VAL A 4 -33.76 37.41 -18.56
CA VAL A 4 -32.77 37.38 -19.66
C VAL A 4 -31.34 37.16 -19.14
N LYS A 5 -30.98 37.75 -17.99
CA LYS A 5 -29.68 37.51 -17.33
C LYS A 5 -29.52 36.05 -16.88
N ASN A 6 -30.59 35.43 -16.42
CA ASN A 6 -30.58 34.02 -16.00
C ASN A 6 -30.45 33.06 -17.19
N ILE A 7 -31.08 33.39 -18.33
CA ILE A 7 -30.96 32.63 -19.57
C ILE A 7 -29.53 32.68 -20.14
N LEU A 8 -28.80 33.79 -19.94
CA LEU A 8 -27.40 33.90 -20.35
C LEU A 8 -26.41 33.27 -19.34
N GLY A 9 -26.77 33.23 -18.06
CA GLY A 9 -25.91 32.65 -17.01
C GLY A 9 -25.88 31.11 -17.01
N LEU A 10 -27.00 30.46 -17.30
CA LEU A 10 -27.12 29.00 -17.37
C LEU A 10 -26.18 28.33 -18.39
N PRO A 11 -26.08 28.77 -19.67
CA PRO A 11 -25.18 28.15 -20.63
C PRO A 11 -23.70 28.34 -20.26
N LEU A 12 -23.35 29.50 -19.68
CA LEU A 12 -21.99 29.76 -19.22
C LEU A 12 -21.58 28.81 -18.08
N LEU A 13 -22.49 28.55 -17.16
CA LEU A 13 -22.28 27.60 -16.07
C LEU A 13 -22.10 26.17 -16.59
N THR A 14 -22.89 25.76 -17.58
CA THR A 14 -22.77 24.44 -18.22
C THR A 14 -21.44 24.28 -18.95
N LEU A 15 -21.00 25.30 -19.68
CA LEU A 15 -19.70 25.29 -20.38
C LEU A 15 -18.52 25.22 -19.40
N LEU A 16 -18.61 25.96 -18.29
CA LEU A 16 -17.60 25.91 -17.22
C LEU A 16 -17.52 24.51 -16.59
N PHE A 17 -18.67 23.89 -16.31
CA PHE A 17 -18.71 22.55 -15.74
C PHE A 17 -18.12 21.51 -16.70
N MET A 18 -18.42 21.61 -18.00
CA MET A 18 -17.87 20.74 -19.03
C MET A 18 -16.34 20.88 -19.15
N ALA A 19 -15.83 22.11 -19.11
CA ALA A 19 -14.39 22.39 -19.17
C ALA A 19 -13.61 21.78 -18.00
N ILE A 20 -14.18 21.82 -16.78
CA ILE A 20 -13.52 21.29 -15.57
C ILE A 20 -13.68 19.78 -15.44
N SER A 21 -14.75 19.19 -16.01
CA SER A 21 -15.02 17.75 -15.92
C SER A 21 -13.89 16.89 -16.52
N HIS A 22 -13.18 17.38 -17.53
CA HIS A 22 -12.03 16.69 -18.13
C HIS A 22 -10.75 16.77 -17.28
N LEU A 23 -10.68 17.65 -16.28
CA LEU A 23 -9.51 17.80 -15.40
C LEU A 23 -9.41 16.66 -14.36
N ALA A 24 -10.50 15.93 -14.12
CA ALA A 24 -10.56 14.81 -13.18
C ALA A 24 -10.05 13.47 -13.77
N HIS A 25 -9.09 13.51 -14.71
CA HIS A 25 -8.35 12.31 -15.08
C HIS A 25 -7.45 11.92 -13.91
N ALA A 26 -7.96 11.04 -13.03
CA ALA A 26 -7.13 10.29 -12.12
C ALA A 26 -6.01 9.66 -12.96
N GLN A 27 -4.77 10.06 -12.70
CA GLN A 27 -3.63 9.39 -13.28
C GLN A 27 -3.73 7.95 -12.77
N ASP A 28 -4.02 7.00 -13.66
CA ASP A 28 -3.89 5.58 -13.38
C ASP A 28 -2.41 5.31 -13.14
N PHE A 29 -1.95 5.64 -11.93
CA PHE A 29 -0.64 5.22 -11.47
C PHE A 29 -0.69 3.70 -11.49
N PRO A 30 0.19 3.03 -12.25
CA PRO A 30 0.28 1.59 -12.15
C PRO A 30 0.58 1.27 -10.68
N LEU A 31 -0.35 0.56 -10.03
CA LEU A 31 -0.09 -0.04 -8.73
C LEU A 31 1.09 -0.99 -8.92
N SER A 32 2.31 -0.50 -8.69
CA SER A 32 3.47 -1.37 -8.65
C SER A 32 3.21 -2.42 -7.57
N PRO A 33 3.43 -3.72 -7.83
CA PRO A 33 3.28 -4.74 -6.81
C PRO A 33 4.10 -4.35 -5.58
N ALA A 34 3.45 -4.25 -4.42
CA ALA A 34 4.17 -4.09 -3.16
C ALA A 34 5.03 -5.34 -2.96
N LEU A 35 6.32 -5.15 -2.69
CA LEU A 35 7.22 -6.26 -2.36
C LEU A 35 6.63 -7.02 -1.16
N SER A 36 6.56 -8.35 -1.27
CA SER A 36 6.13 -9.18 -0.16
C SER A 36 7.08 -8.95 1.03
N PRO A 37 6.57 -8.87 2.28
CA PRO A 37 7.42 -8.74 3.44
C PRO A 37 8.39 -9.93 3.48
N THR A 38 9.69 -9.65 3.49
CA THR A 38 10.71 -10.65 3.76
C THR A 38 10.75 -10.87 5.26
N SER A 39 10.54 -12.11 5.71
CA SER A 39 10.66 -12.51 7.11
C SER A 39 11.80 -13.51 7.24
N ASP A 40 12.86 -13.15 7.96
CA ASP A 40 14.03 -14.01 8.21
C ASP A 40 13.74 -15.11 9.27
N GLY A 41 12.49 -15.49 9.47
CA GLY A 41 12.05 -16.45 10.48
C GLY A 41 12.81 -17.78 10.40
N THR A 42 13.12 -18.26 9.19
CA THR A 42 13.90 -19.49 8.99
C THR A 42 15.31 -19.42 9.58
N ALA A 43 15.98 -18.26 9.49
CA ALA A 43 17.32 -18.09 10.06
C ALA A 43 17.27 -18.09 11.59
N ILE A 44 16.23 -17.50 12.17
CA ILE A 44 15.99 -17.51 13.63
C ILE A 44 15.68 -18.94 14.10
N ASP A 45 14.81 -19.66 13.40
CA ASP A 45 14.44 -21.03 13.73
C ASP A 45 15.66 -21.97 13.70
N GLN A 46 16.50 -21.85 12.67
CA GLN A 46 17.75 -22.62 12.55
C GLN A 46 18.75 -22.27 13.65
N GLY A 47 18.87 -21.00 14.00
CA GLY A 47 19.71 -20.54 15.10
C GLY A 47 19.29 -21.15 16.45
N ILE A 48 17.98 -21.11 16.75
CA ILE A 48 17.42 -21.73 17.95
C ILE A 48 17.68 -23.24 17.95
N ALA A 49 17.45 -23.92 16.83
CA ALA A 49 17.70 -25.36 16.71
C ALA A 49 19.17 -25.71 17.03
N TYR A 50 20.12 -24.93 16.52
CA TYR A 50 21.54 -25.17 16.78
C TYR A 50 21.92 -24.92 18.25
N ILE A 51 21.39 -23.86 18.86
CA ILE A 51 21.59 -23.58 20.29
C ILE A 51 21.02 -24.73 21.12
N LEU A 52 19.79 -25.17 20.86
CA LEU A 52 19.17 -26.26 21.59
C LEU A 52 19.94 -27.58 21.43
N MET A 53 20.47 -27.86 20.23
CA MET A 53 21.34 -29.02 19.99
C MET A 53 22.60 -28.97 20.86
N VAL A 54 23.29 -27.83 20.90
CA VAL A 54 24.50 -27.64 21.72
C VAL A 54 24.19 -27.72 23.22
N VAL A 55 23.09 -27.12 23.65
CA VAL A 55 22.61 -27.20 25.04
C VAL A 55 22.34 -28.66 25.43
N ALA A 56 21.62 -29.40 24.60
CA ALA A 56 21.34 -30.82 24.84
C ALA A 56 22.63 -31.64 24.91
N LEU A 57 23.57 -31.41 24.00
CA LEU A 57 24.88 -32.05 24.00
C LEU A 57 25.64 -31.76 25.31
N GLY A 58 25.65 -30.50 25.75
CA GLY A 58 26.31 -30.08 26.99
C GLY A 58 25.68 -30.69 28.24
N ILE A 59 24.34 -30.68 28.34
CA ILE A 59 23.60 -31.32 29.45
C ILE A 59 23.94 -32.80 29.51
N THR A 60 23.93 -33.49 28.37
CA THR A 60 24.21 -34.93 28.32
C THR A 60 25.63 -35.22 28.79
N TYR A 61 26.63 -34.46 28.33
CA TYR A 61 28.01 -34.64 28.75
C TYR A 61 28.25 -34.31 30.23
N MET A 62 27.49 -33.38 30.80
CA MET A 62 27.62 -32.98 32.20
C MET A 62 27.04 -34.02 33.18
N ILE A 63 26.14 -34.87 32.71
CA ILE A 63 25.40 -35.86 33.53
C ILE A 63 25.84 -37.30 33.21
N HIS A 64 26.56 -37.52 32.11
CA HIS A 64 27.14 -38.80 31.73
C HIS A 64 28.38 -39.14 32.55
#